data_AF-A0A957A3V6-F1
#
_entry.id   AF-A0A957A3V6-F1
#
_cell.length_a   1.000
_cell.length_b   1.000
_cell.length_c   1.000
_cell.angle_alpha   90.00
_cell.angle_beta   90.00
_cell.angle_gamma   90.00
#
_symmetry.space_group_name_H-M   'P 1'
#
loop_
_entity.id
_entity.type
_entity.pdbx_description
1 polymer ?
#
loop_
_entity_poly.entity_id
_entity_poly.type
_entity_poly.pdbx_seq_one_letter_code
_entity_poly.pdbx_strand_id
1 'polypeptide(L)'
;IESNPFLGRVLTGRVRSGTVKANQAVRALSRDGKTVEQGRVSKVLAFRGLERQPIDEGQAGDIVAISGLTTATVADTICDPSITEAIPAQPIDPPTLTMTFRINDGPLAGKEGDKVQSRVIRERLLREAEGNVALKVTPSESETDAFEVAGRGELQLGILIETMRREGFELTVGRPRVVFKTDEDTGQKLEPVEEVI
;
A
#
# COMPACT_ATOMS: atom_id res chain seq x y z
N ILE A 1 -3.81 0.79 6.38
CA ILE A 1 -2.96 2.00 6.19
C ILE A 1 -3.81 2.98 5.41
N GLU A 2 -3.76 4.25 5.77
CA GLU A 2 -4.56 5.27 5.12
C GLU A 2 -3.69 6.46 4.75
N SER A 3 -3.94 7.06 3.59
CA SER A 3 -3.31 8.32 3.18
C SER A 3 -4.26 9.47 3.51
N ASN A 4 -3.84 10.36 4.41
CA ASN A 4 -4.61 11.53 4.83
C ASN A 4 -3.95 12.82 4.30
N PRO A 5 -4.68 13.75 3.66
CA PRO A 5 -4.11 14.95 3.06
C PRO A 5 -3.33 15.87 4.01
N PHE A 6 -3.67 15.85 5.31
CA PHE A 6 -3.06 16.74 6.31
C PHE A 6 -2.06 16.02 7.22
N LEU A 7 -2.30 14.74 7.50
CA LEU A 7 -1.47 13.94 8.41
C LEU A 7 -0.46 13.05 7.66
N GLY A 8 -0.57 12.97 6.34
CA GLY A 8 0.17 12.02 5.52
C GLY A 8 -0.28 10.58 5.80
N ARG A 9 0.68 9.66 5.86
CA ARG A 9 0.41 8.25 6.08
C ARG A 9 0.01 7.98 7.53
N VAL A 10 -1.14 7.35 7.70
CA VAL A 10 -1.71 6.99 8.99
C VAL A 10 -1.75 5.47 9.12
N LEU A 11 -1.12 4.96 10.18
CA LEU A 11 -1.06 3.55 10.52
C LEU A 11 -2.02 3.28 11.67
N THR A 12 -3.01 2.42 11.44
CA THR A 12 -3.94 1.98 12.48
C THR A 12 -3.51 0.61 12.98
N GLY A 13 -3.41 0.47 14.30
CA GLY A 13 -3.02 -0.77 14.94
C GLY A 13 -3.52 -0.83 16.37
N ARG A 14 -3.36 -2.01 16.97
CA ARG A 14 -3.66 -2.22 18.39
C ARG A 14 -2.36 -2.14 19.19
N VAL A 15 -2.36 -1.34 20.25
CA VAL A 15 -1.23 -1.29 21.19
C VAL A 15 -1.19 -2.61 21.96
N ARG A 16 -0.14 -3.42 21.76
CA ARG A 16 -0.01 -4.72 22.43
C ARG A 16 0.50 -4.60 23.86
N SER A 17 1.46 -3.71 24.09
CA SER A 17 2.09 -3.46 25.38
C SER A 17 2.62 -2.03 25.46
N GLY A 18 2.77 -1.52 26.67
CA GLY A 18 3.27 -0.16 26.91
C GLY A 18 2.26 0.92 26.54
N THR A 19 2.78 2.11 26.25
CA THR A 19 1.97 3.27 25.84
C THR A 19 2.64 4.01 24.68
N VAL A 20 1.83 4.74 23.91
CA VAL A 20 2.28 5.55 22.78
C VAL A 20 1.82 6.99 22.95
N LYS A 21 2.76 7.93 22.81
CA LYS A 21 2.53 9.37 22.95
C LYS A 21 2.91 10.12 21.69
N ALA A 22 2.27 11.27 21.47
CA ALA A 22 2.75 12.21 20.49
C ALA A 22 4.20 12.65 20.82
N ASN A 23 5.00 12.88 19.79
CA ASN A 23 6.43 13.22 19.86
C ASN A 23 7.36 12.11 20.39
N GLN A 24 6.86 10.89 20.62
CA GLN A 24 7.70 9.78 21.06
C GLN A 24 8.52 9.22 19.89
N ALA A 25 9.81 8.95 20.14
CA ALA A 25 10.68 8.26 19.20
C ALA A 25 10.30 6.77 19.13
N VAL A 26 10.18 6.24 17.93
CA VAL A 26 9.78 4.85 17.69
C VAL A 26 10.63 4.23 16.59
N ARG A 27 10.68 2.90 16.59
CA ARG A 27 11.33 2.08 15.58
C ARG A 27 10.30 1.12 14.98
N ALA A 28 10.28 1.04 13.65
CA ALA A 28 9.54 0.00 12.95
C ALA A 28 10.47 -1.18 12.68
N LEU A 29 10.08 -2.37 13.13
CA LEU A 29 10.76 -3.63 12.87
C LEU A 29 9.95 -4.46 11.88
N SER A 30 10.63 -5.00 10.89
CA SER A 30 10.08 -6.03 10.02
C SER A 30 9.84 -7.30 10.81
N ARG A 31 8.99 -8.19 10.27
CA ARG A 31 8.78 -9.55 10.78
C ARG A 31 10.09 -10.30 11.05
N ASP A 32 11.12 -10.07 10.23
CA ASP A 32 12.43 -10.73 10.38
C ASP A 32 13.37 -10.01 11.39
N GLY A 33 12.84 -9.07 12.17
CA GLY A 33 13.58 -8.30 13.19
C GLY A 33 14.46 -7.17 12.63
N LYS A 34 14.52 -7.01 11.30
CA LYS A 34 15.27 -5.93 10.66
C LYS A 34 14.60 -4.58 10.90
N THR A 35 15.41 -3.55 11.18
CA THR A 35 14.89 -2.18 11.30
C THR A 35 14.45 -1.69 9.93
N VAL A 36 13.17 -1.39 9.78
CA VAL A 36 12.57 -0.83 8.55
C VAL A 36 12.78 0.68 8.55
N GLU A 37 12.43 1.35 9.65
CA GLU A 37 12.70 2.77 9.83
C GLU A 37 12.79 3.14 11.31
N GLN A 38 13.39 4.29 11.57
CA GLN A 38 13.32 4.99 12.85
C GLN A 38 12.68 6.34 12.59
N GLY A 39 11.72 6.70 13.44
CA GLY A 39 10.92 7.88 13.25
C GLY A 39 10.35 8.39 14.56
N ARG A 40 9.43 9.35 14.45
CA ARG A 40 8.78 9.95 15.60
C ARG A 40 7.29 10.03 15.35
N VAL A 41 6.51 9.61 16.33
CA VAL A 41 5.05 9.70 16.27
C VAL A 41 4.65 11.17 16.29
N SER A 42 4.01 11.67 15.24
CA SER A 42 3.60 13.08 15.16
C SER A 42 2.27 13.31 15.87
N LYS A 43 1.28 12.44 15.65
CA LYS A 43 0.00 12.42 16.36
C LYS A 43 -0.44 10.98 16.67
N VAL A 44 -1.14 10.83 17.79
CA VAL A 44 -1.89 9.64 18.18
C VAL A 44 -3.38 9.98 18.15
N LEU A 45 -4.17 9.18 17.44
CA LEU A 45 -5.60 9.36 17.30
C LEU A 45 -6.32 8.12 17.85
N ALA A 46 -7.32 8.31 18.69
CA ALA A 46 -8.22 7.25 19.14
C ALA A 46 -9.54 7.30 18.38
N PHE A 47 -10.17 6.15 18.19
CA PHE A 47 -11.50 6.06 17.64
C PHE A 47 -12.54 6.41 18.71
N ARG A 48 -13.35 7.43 18.44
CA ARG A 48 -14.49 7.86 19.26
C ARG A 48 -15.75 7.76 18.39
N GLY A 49 -16.41 6.60 18.44
CA GLY A 49 -17.47 6.26 17.50
C GLY A 49 -16.90 6.08 16.09
N LEU A 50 -17.42 6.84 15.12
CA LEU A 50 -16.94 6.81 13.73
C LEU A 50 -15.80 7.78 13.46
N GLU A 51 -15.53 8.71 14.38
CA GLU A 51 -14.52 9.74 14.21
C GLU A 51 -13.21 9.39 14.92
N ARG A 52 -12.13 9.98 14.44
CA ARG A 52 -10.81 9.90 15.08
C ARG A 52 -10.51 11.21 15.77
N GLN A 53 -10.19 11.15 17.06
CA GLN A 53 -9.84 12.32 17.85
C GLN A 53 -8.40 12.20 18.36
N PRO A 54 -7.62 13.31 18.35
CA PRO A 54 -6.29 13.31 18.93
C PRO A 54 -6.35 13.04 20.43
N ILE A 55 -5.46 12.17 20.89
CA ILE A 55 -5.29 11.83 22.30
C ILE A 55 -3.82 12.00 22.70
N ASP A 56 -3.59 12.29 23.97
CA ASP A 56 -2.23 12.49 24.48
C ASP A 56 -1.46 11.16 24.64
N GLU A 57 -2.17 10.09 25.03
CA GLU A 57 -1.59 8.79 25.33
C GLU A 57 -2.55 7.66 24.96
N GLY A 58 -2.07 6.71 24.15
CA GLY A 58 -2.73 5.43 23.90
C GLY A 58 -2.10 4.32 24.74
N GLN A 59 -2.91 3.43 25.32
CA GLN A 59 -2.46 2.38 26.22
C GLN A 59 -2.65 0.98 25.63
N ALA A 60 -2.00 -0.02 26.23
CA ALA A 60 -2.16 -1.42 25.85
C ALA A 60 -3.65 -1.83 25.83
N GLY A 61 -4.08 -2.40 24.70
CA GLY A 61 -5.47 -2.75 24.42
C GLY A 61 -6.16 -1.77 23.47
N ASP A 62 -5.72 -0.51 23.39
CA ASP A 62 -6.35 0.49 22.54
C ASP A 62 -6.07 0.25 21.06
N ILE A 63 -7.08 0.54 20.23
CA ILE A 63 -6.92 0.67 18.78
C ILE A 63 -6.67 2.15 18.49
N VAL A 64 -5.47 2.47 18.03
CA VAL A 64 -5.03 3.83 17.77
C VAL A 64 -4.54 3.96 16.33
N ALA A 65 -4.68 5.17 15.79
CA ALA A 65 -4.12 5.55 14.51
C ALA A 65 -2.98 6.55 14.75
N ILE A 66 -1.78 6.20 14.30
CA ILE A 66 -0.57 7.01 14.46
C ILE A 66 -0.07 7.53 13.12
N SER A 67 0.61 8.66 13.14
CA SER A 67 1.21 9.30 11.97
C SER A 67 2.67 9.66 12.24
N GLY A 68 3.43 9.97 11.17
CA GLY A 68 4.85 10.32 11.26
C GLY A 68 5.82 9.23 10.81
N LEU A 69 5.30 8.09 10.34
CA LEU A 69 6.08 7.00 9.74
C LEU A 69 5.81 6.93 8.23
N THR A 70 6.85 6.68 7.44
CA THR A 70 6.76 6.80 5.97
C THR A 70 6.78 5.45 5.25
N THR A 71 7.54 4.49 5.75
CA THR A 71 7.87 3.20 5.11
C THR A 71 7.13 2.05 5.79
N ALA A 72 6.97 2.09 7.11
CA ALA A 72 6.32 1.04 7.91
C ALA A 72 4.96 0.57 7.35
N THR A 73 4.76 -0.73 7.27
CA THR A 73 3.62 -1.42 6.64
C THR A 73 2.76 -2.17 7.66
N VAL A 74 1.70 -2.85 7.20
CA VAL A 74 0.78 -3.62 8.07
C VAL A 74 1.44 -4.82 8.74
N ALA A 75 2.56 -5.30 8.20
CA ALA A 75 3.30 -6.45 8.73
C ALA A 75 4.43 -6.03 9.68
N ASP A 76 4.63 -4.73 9.91
CA ASP A 76 5.73 -4.21 10.71
C ASP A 76 5.28 -3.94 12.16
N THR A 77 6.19 -4.16 13.09
CA THR A 77 6.01 -3.87 14.51
C THR A 77 6.57 -2.50 14.85
N ILE A 78 5.72 -1.61 15.36
CA ILE A 78 6.14 -0.28 15.82
C ILE A 78 6.39 -0.38 17.33
N CYS A 79 7.62 -0.09 17.74
CA CYS A 79 8.09 -0.32 19.09
C CYS A 79 9.01 0.80 19.57
N ASP A 80 9.30 0.80 20.88
CA ASP A 80 10.35 1.64 21.43
C ASP A 80 11.73 1.25 20.85
N PRO A 81 12.66 2.20 20.61
CA PRO A 81 13.97 1.89 20.06
C PRO A 81 14.79 0.86 20.85
N SER A 82 14.50 0.65 22.14
CA SER A 82 15.12 -0.38 22.97
C SER A 82 14.68 -1.81 22.64
N ILE A 83 13.50 -1.99 22.03
CA ILE A 83 12.91 -3.32 21.78
C ILE A 83 13.42 -3.90 20.48
N THR A 84 14.12 -5.03 20.52
CA THR A 84 14.71 -5.69 19.34
C THR A 84 13.85 -6.80 18.74
N GLU A 85 12.81 -7.24 19.45
CA GLU A 85 11.96 -8.35 19.03
C GLU A 85 10.68 -7.84 18.39
N ALA A 86 10.44 -8.28 17.14
CA ALA A 86 9.20 -7.99 16.41
C ALA A 86 8.07 -8.92 16.86
N ILE A 87 6.83 -8.42 16.74
CA ILE A 87 5.64 -9.23 16.95
C ILE A 87 5.46 -10.15 15.73
N PRO A 88 5.08 -11.43 15.93
CA PRO A 88 4.73 -12.31 14.81
C PRO A 88 3.61 -11.71 13.95
N ALA A 89 3.88 -11.53 12.66
CA ALA A 89 2.94 -11.00 11.68
C ALA A 89 2.81 -11.96 10.49
N GLN A 90 1.63 -11.99 9.88
CA GLN A 90 1.44 -12.70 8.62
C GLN A 90 2.17 -11.96 7.49
N PRO A 91 2.85 -12.68 6.57
CA PRO A 91 3.44 -12.05 5.39
C PRO A 91 2.37 -11.36 4.56
N ILE A 92 2.77 -10.28 3.88
CA ILE A 92 1.95 -9.71 2.82
C ILE A 92 2.06 -10.62 1.61
N ASP A 93 0.91 -11.05 1.10
CA ASP A 93 0.88 -11.87 -0.11
C ASP A 93 1.49 -11.10 -1.29
N PRO A 94 2.45 -11.71 -2.01
CA PRO A 94 3.04 -11.09 -3.18
C PRO A 94 2.01 -10.97 -4.31
N PRO A 95 2.17 -10.00 -5.23
CA PRO A 95 1.31 -9.92 -6.40
C PRO A 95 1.47 -11.14 -7.30
N THR A 96 0.35 -11.62 -7.86
CA THR A 96 0.24 -12.81 -8.71
C THR A 96 -0.01 -12.46 -10.17
N LEU A 97 -0.66 -11.32 -10.44
CA LEU A 97 -0.99 -10.82 -11.77
C LEU A 97 -0.46 -9.41 -11.97
N THR A 98 -0.04 -9.10 -13.19
CA THR A 98 0.34 -7.75 -13.64
C THR A 98 -0.45 -7.35 -14.88
N MET A 99 -0.84 -6.08 -14.94
CA MET A 99 -1.51 -5.47 -16.08
C MET A 99 -0.86 -4.13 -16.42
N THR A 100 -0.78 -3.83 -17.71
CA THR A 100 -0.28 -2.53 -18.18
C THR A 100 -1.43 -1.52 -18.18
N PHE A 101 -1.26 -0.39 -17.51
CA PHE A 101 -2.16 0.76 -17.50
C PHE A 101 -1.50 1.86 -18.33
N ARG A 102 -2.14 2.32 -19.40
CA ARG A 102 -1.61 3.34 -20.30
C ARG A 102 -2.62 4.43 -20.59
N ILE A 103 -2.15 5.57 -21.05
CA ILE A 103 -3.03 6.64 -21.54
C ILE A 103 -3.90 6.13 -22.71
N ASN A 104 -5.08 6.75 -22.87
CA ASN A 104 -5.87 6.55 -24.09
C ASN A 104 -5.33 7.48 -25.19
N ASP A 105 -4.63 6.89 -26.16
CA ASP A 105 -4.13 7.55 -27.37
C ASP A 105 -5.01 7.25 -28.61
N GLY A 106 -6.20 6.68 -28.40
CA GLY A 106 -7.15 6.34 -29.46
C GLY A 106 -7.96 7.53 -29.99
N PRO A 107 -8.72 7.35 -31.08
CA PRO A 107 -9.53 8.40 -31.72
C PRO A 107 -10.70 8.91 -30.85
N LEU A 108 -10.98 8.24 -29.74
CA LEU A 108 -12.01 8.59 -28.77
C LEU A 108 -11.43 9.19 -27.48
N ALA A 109 -10.13 9.47 -27.45
CA ALA A 109 -9.46 10.04 -26.28
C ALA A 109 -10.13 11.33 -25.79
N GLY A 110 -10.42 11.40 -24.49
CA GLY A 110 -10.98 12.57 -23.82
C GLY A 110 -12.46 12.82 -24.06
N LYS A 111 -13.21 11.78 -24.45
CA LYS A 111 -14.68 11.86 -24.66
C LYS A 111 -15.49 11.37 -23.46
N GLU A 112 -14.96 10.41 -22.70
CA GLU A 112 -15.65 9.80 -21.57
C GLU A 112 -15.06 10.25 -20.22
N GLY A 113 -13.79 10.67 -20.19
CA GLY A 113 -13.12 11.19 -19.00
C GLY A 113 -12.25 12.42 -19.30
N ASP A 114 -12.03 13.23 -18.27
CA ASP A 114 -11.20 14.44 -18.31
C ASP A 114 -9.77 14.18 -17.81
N LYS A 115 -9.54 13.10 -17.06
CA LYS A 115 -8.23 12.73 -16.50
C LYS A 115 -7.49 11.74 -17.40
N VAL A 116 -6.94 12.25 -18.49
CA VAL A 116 -6.25 11.45 -19.53
C VAL A 116 -4.72 11.51 -19.46
N GLN A 117 -4.17 12.45 -18.68
CA GLN A 117 -2.73 12.71 -18.65
C GLN A 117 -1.97 11.63 -17.87
N SER A 118 -0.89 11.12 -18.45
CA SER A 118 0.02 10.12 -17.85
C SER A 118 0.44 10.45 -16.41
N ARG A 119 0.81 11.72 -16.15
CA ARG A 119 1.16 12.19 -14.79
C ARG A 119 0.03 12.02 -13.78
N VAL A 120 -1.21 12.34 -14.18
CA VAL A 120 -2.39 12.29 -13.29
C VAL A 120 -2.74 10.83 -13.00
N ILE A 121 -2.66 9.96 -14.01
CA ILE A 121 -2.83 8.50 -13.85
C ILE A 121 -1.77 7.95 -12.89
N ARG A 122 -0.49 8.30 -13.10
CA ARG A 122 0.61 7.87 -12.25
C ARG A 122 0.39 8.26 -10.78
N GLU A 123 0.06 9.51 -10.53
CA GLU A 123 -0.19 10.02 -9.17
C GLU A 123 -1.35 9.27 -8.49
N ARG A 124 -2.41 8.94 -9.24
CA ARG A 124 -3.54 8.17 -8.71
C ARG A 124 -3.17 6.72 -8.40
N LEU A 125 -2.40 6.06 -9.26
CA LEU A 125 -1.92 4.69 -9.06
C LEU A 125 -0.96 4.60 -7.86
N LEU A 126 -0.04 5.56 -7.72
CA LEU A 126 0.86 5.62 -6.57
C LEU A 126 0.11 5.87 -5.26
N ARG A 127 -0.90 6.74 -5.28
CA ARG A 127 -1.77 6.94 -4.12
C ARG A 127 -2.51 5.68 -3.71
N GLU A 128 -2.94 4.86 -4.68
CA GLU A 128 -3.54 3.55 -4.39
C GLU A 128 -2.53 2.62 -3.70
N ALA A 129 -1.30 2.55 -4.22
CA ALA A 129 -0.23 1.70 -3.70
C ALA A 129 0.17 2.07 -2.26
N GLU A 130 0.01 3.33 -1.84
CA GLU A 130 0.27 3.75 -0.45
C GLU A 130 -0.69 3.10 0.57
N GLY A 131 -1.96 2.94 0.17
CA GLY A 131 -3.01 2.36 1.01
C GLY A 131 -3.12 0.84 0.86
N ASN A 132 -2.86 0.34 -0.35
CA ASN A 132 -2.99 -1.07 -0.71
C ASN A 132 -1.63 -1.75 -0.83
N VAL A 133 -1.22 -2.42 0.24
CA VAL A 133 0.11 -3.03 0.35
C VAL A 133 0.34 -4.19 -0.64
N ALA A 134 -0.74 -4.76 -1.20
CA ALA A 134 -0.65 -5.81 -2.21
C ALA A 134 -0.45 -5.26 -3.63
N LEU A 135 -0.57 -3.94 -3.83
CA LEU A 135 -0.47 -3.32 -5.14
C LEU A 135 0.92 -2.73 -5.36
N LYS A 136 1.57 -3.13 -6.45
CA LYS A 136 2.87 -2.62 -6.87
C LYS A 136 2.74 -1.92 -8.21
N VAL A 137 3.23 -0.68 -8.28
CA VAL A 137 3.20 0.13 -9.51
C VAL A 137 4.63 0.41 -9.93
N THR A 138 4.96 0.06 -11.17
CA THR A 138 6.25 0.36 -11.79
C THR A 138 6.03 1.02 -13.16
N PRO A 139 6.85 2.00 -13.56
CA PRO A 139 6.84 2.47 -14.94
C PRO A 139 7.11 1.31 -15.91
N SER A 140 6.46 1.31 -17.07
CA SER A 140 6.77 0.35 -18.13
C SER A 140 8.15 0.64 -18.72
N GLU A 141 8.94 -0.41 -18.96
CA GLU A 141 10.24 -0.30 -19.63
C GLU A 141 10.11 -0.26 -21.16
N SER A 142 9.02 -0.83 -21.69
CA SER A 142 8.81 -1.00 -23.14
C SER A 142 7.90 0.05 -23.76
N GLU A 143 6.98 0.63 -22.98
CA GLU A 143 5.97 1.56 -23.46
C GLU A 143 6.09 2.92 -22.75
N THR A 144 6.06 4.01 -23.54
CA THR A 144 5.97 5.36 -22.98
C THR A 144 4.56 5.61 -22.45
N ASP A 145 4.44 6.37 -21.35
CA ASP A 145 3.15 6.70 -20.73
C ASP A 145 2.32 5.48 -20.29
N ALA A 146 3.03 4.40 -19.94
CA ALA A 146 2.47 3.15 -19.44
C ALA A 146 3.08 2.76 -18.09
N PHE A 147 2.28 2.08 -17.28
CA PHE A 147 2.60 1.61 -15.94
C PHE A 147 2.24 0.14 -15.80
N GLU A 148 3.15 -0.67 -15.30
CA GLU A 148 2.86 -2.04 -14.87
C GLU A 148 2.28 -1.99 -13.45
N VAL A 149 1.05 -2.46 -13.30
CA VAL A 149 0.32 -2.54 -12.04
C VAL A 149 0.14 -4.01 -11.69
N ALA A 150 0.84 -4.45 -10.64
CA ALA A 150 0.78 -5.80 -10.14
C ALA A 150 -0.08 -5.88 -8.87
N GLY A 151 -0.92 -6.91 -8.78
CA GLY A 151 -1.85 -7.15 -7.66
C GLY A 151 -2.06 -8.63 -7.37
N ARG A 152 -2.85 -8.93 -6.34
CA ARG A 152 -3.13 -10.29 -5.84
C ARG A 152 -4.12 -11.08 -6.69
N GLY A 153 -4.83 -10.42 -7.62
CA GLY A 153 -5.83 -11.09 -8.45
C GLY A 153 -6.50 -10.15 -9.44
N GLU A 154 -7.20 -10.71 -10.42
CA GLU A 154 -7.89 -9.94 -11.46
C GLU A 154 -9.00 -9.06 -10.88
N LEU A 155 -9.74 -9.56 -9.88
CA LEU A 155 -10.81 -8.81 -9.22
C LEU A 155 -10.29 -7.53 -8.55
N GLN A 156 -9.11 -7.58 -7.91
CA GLN A 156 -8.50 -6.39 -7.29
C GLN A 156 -8.21 -5.32 -8.33
N LEU A 157 -7.62 -5.71 -9.46
CA LEU A 157 -7.30 -4.79 -10.56
C LEU A 157 -8.58 -4.26 -11.22
N GLY A 158 -9.61 -5.10 -11.39
CA GLY A 158 -10.92 -4.70 -11.89
C GLY A 158 -11.60 -3.64 -11.02
N ILE A 159 -11.56 -3.80 -9.69
CA ILE A 159 -12.10 -2.79 -8.75
C ILE A 159 -11.35 -1.46 -8.90
N LEU A 160 -10.01 -1.50 -9.02
CA LEU A 160 -9.21 -0.29 -9.22
C LEU A 160 -9.58 0.43 -10.53
N ILE A 161 -9.67 -0.31 -11.64
CA ILE A 161 -10.04 0.24 -12.95
C ILE A 161 -11.43 0.89 -12.88
N GLU A 162 -12.41 0.19 -12.31
CA GLU A 162 -13.78 0.71 -12.20
C GLU A 162 -13.86 1.95 -11.30
N THR A 163 -13.11 1.96 -10.21
CA THR A 163 -13.03 3.12 -9.30
C THR A 163 -12.43 4.32 -10.02
N MET A 164 -11.31 4.13 -10.73
CA MET A 164 -10.69 5.19 -11.53
C MET A 164 -11.64 5.69 -12.63
N ARG A 165 -12.38 4.80 -13.31
CA ARG A 165 -13.38 5.20 -14.31
C ARG A 165 -14.47 6.10 -13.70
N ARG A 166 -14.99 5.74 -12.51
CA ARG A 166 -15.97 6.56 -11.78
C ARG A 166 -15.41 7.89 -11.29
N GLU A 167 -14.10 7.96 -11.08
CA GLU A 167 -13.38 9.19 -10.76
C GLU A 167 -13.12 10.08 -12.00
N GLY A 168 -13.53 9.67 -13.21
CA GLY A 168 -13.35 10.44 -14.46
C GLY A 168 -12.03 10.17 -15.19
N PHE A 169 -11.31 9.10 -14.82
CA PHE A 169 -10.12 8.69 -15.57
C PHE A 169 -10.49 7.96 -16.85
N GLU A 170 -9.78 8.31 -17.91
CA GLU A 170 -9.83 7.61 -19.19
C GLU A 170 -8.46 7.02 -19.46
N LEU A 171 -8.40 5.68 -19.51
CA LEU A 171 -7.16 4.94 -19.67
C LEU A 171 -7.42 3.61 -20.36
N THR A 172 -6.38 3.07 -21.00
CA THR A 172 -6.42 1.76 -21.64
C THR A 172 -5.67 0.76 -20.77
N VAL A 173 -6.20 -0.46 -20.67
CA VAL A 173 -5.58 -1.56 -19.93
C VAL A 173 -5.14 -2.69 -20.86
N GLY A 174 -3.95 -3.21 -20.63
CA GLY A 174 -3.42 -4.40 -21.29
C GLY A 174 -4.00 -5.69 -20.72
N ARG A 175 -3.73 -6.80 -21.40
CA ARG A 175 -4.14 -8.14 -20.93
C ARG A 175 -3.39 -8.49 -19.64
N PRO A 176 -4.05 -9.09 -18.63
CA PRO A 176 -3.38 -9.58 -17.44
C PRO A 176 -2.37 -10.68 -17.78
N ARG A 177 -1.22 -10.63 -17.13
CA ARG A 177 -0.12 -11.59 -17.25
C ARG A 177 0.26 -12.09 -15.86
N VAL A 178 0.65 -13.36 -15.77
CA VAL A 178 1.16 -13.93 -14.52
C VAL A 178 2.50 -13.31 -14.14
N VAL A 179 2.68 -13.04 -12.85
CA VAL A 179 3.95 -12.57 -12.30
C VAL A 179 4.82 -13.78 -12.03
N PHE A 180 5.80 -14.02 -12.90
CA PHE A 180 6.78 -15.08 -12.69
C PHE A 180 7.79 -14.69 -11.62
N LYS A 181 8.25 -15.69 -10.87
CA LYS A 181 9.38 -15.57 -9.95
C LYS A 181 10.48 -16.53 -10.37
N THR A 182 11.72 -16.15 -10.11
CA THR A 182 12.85 -17.07 -10.23
C THR A 182 13.14 -17.60 -8.84
N ASP A 183 13.16 -18.92 -8.71
CA ASP A 183 13.62 -19.60 -7.50
C ASP A 183 15.12 -19.33 -7.31
N GLU A 184 15.51 -18.80 -6.15
CA GLU A 184 16.90 -18.44 -5.87
C GLU A 184 17.81 -19.68 -5.66
N ASP A 185 17.25 -20.80 -5.21
CA ASP A 185 17.99 -22.02 -4.93
C ASP A 185 18.11 -22.91 -6.17
N THR A 186 17.06 -22.95 -7.01
CA THR A 186 16.99 -23.85 -8.17
C THR A 186 17.16 -23.14 -9.52
N GLY A 187 17.03 -21.81 -9.56
CA GLY A 187 17.06 -21.01 -10.79
C GLY A 187 15.84 -21.21 -11.69
N GLN A 188 14.84 -21.97 -11.25
CA GLN A 188 13.67 -22.29 -12.06
C GLN A 188 12.66 -21.14 -12.07
N LYS A 189 11.94 -21.01 -13.19
CA LYS A 189 10.88 -20.03 -13.34
C LYS A 189 9.59 -20.60 -12.76
N LEU A 190 9.12 -20.00 -11.66
CA LEU A 190 7.91 -20.37 -10.94
C LEU A 190 6.76 -19.44 -11.33
N GLU A 191 5.57 -20.01 -11.42
CA GLU A 191 4.31 -19.27 -11.58
C GLU A 191 3.43 -19.41 -10.33
N PRO A 192 2.59 -18.41 -10.02
CA PRO A 192 1.64 -18.51 -8.93
C PRO A 192 0.53 -19.50 -9.29
N VAL A 193 0.17 -20.37 -8.35
CA VAL A 193 -0.94 -21.32 -8.47
C VAL A 193 -2.00 -20.99 -7.43
N GLU A 194 -3.26 -20.95 -7.85
CA GLU A 194 -4.42 -20.78 -6.96
C GLU A 194 -5.29 -22.04 -7.00
N GLU A 195 -5.75 -22.49 -5.84
CA GLU A 195 -6.70 -23.59 -5.70
C GLU A 195 -8.11 -23.03 -5.59
N VAL A 196 -9.00 -23.42 -6.50
CA VAL A 196 -10.41 -23.01 -6.51
C VAL A 196 -11.23 -24.11 -5.83
N ILE A 197 -11.87 -23.78 -4.72
CA ILE A 197 -12.77 -24.68 -3.96
C ILE A 197 -14.22 -24.41 -4.36
#